data_AF-A0A960RAW5-F1
#
_entry.id   AF-A0A960RAW5-F1
#
_cell.length_a   1.000
_cell.length_b   1.000
_cell.length_c   1.000
_cell.angle_alpha   90.00
_cell.angle_beta   90.00
_cell.angle_gamma   90.00
#
_symmetry.space_group_name_H-M   'P 1'
#
loop_
_entity.id
_entity.type
_entity.pdbx_description
1 polymer ?
#
loop_
_entity_poly.entity_id
_entity_poly.type
_entity_poly.pdbx_seq_one_letter_code
_entity_poly.pdbx_strand_id
1 'polypeptide(L)'
;PVQQIDQGTLRARLIQDGQVIEWATAPKAARPETKPNGIVMDDGDGDYRGEWLESSRMPSFIGGSYRHDDHREQGAKSVRFTPDLPELGLYEVRLIYVPTNNRARNVPVIVHTADGDREVSVNQREPMLDKGVPRALGRFRFEKGRSGFVEVSNAGADGYVVVDGVQFVPAALADEERSGKRASGFAASPGEAGGDLRKAMAAAVAVSPLTPEQPGNVTAPPSDEPVALAKDASPADVTGKRYDLVVVGGTAGGVACAVRAARDGCRVLLVQHNR
;
A
#
# COMPACT_ATOMS: atom_id res chain seq x y z
N PRO A 1 -16.59 19.28 -25.35
CA PRO A 1 -16.27 18.84 -23.98
C PRO A 1 -16.56 17.34 -23.81
N VAL A 2 -15.52 16.52 -23.61
CA VAL A 2 -15.61 15.06 -23.43
C VAL A 2 -16.43 14.66 -22.17
N GLN A 3 -16.70 15.61 -21.28
CA GLN A 3 -17.51 15.41 -20.07
C GLN A 3 -19.02 15.26 -20.32
N GLN A 4 -19.49 15.41 -21.57
CA GLN A 4 -20.90 15.19 -21.92
C GLN A 4 -21.17 13.78 -22.46
N ILE A 5 -20.17 12.89 -22.46
CA ILE A 5 -20.39 11.51 -22.88
C ILE A 5 -21.22 10.80 -21.83
N ASP A 6 -22.38 10.32 -22.26
CA ASP A 6 -23.25 9.47 -21.47
C ASP A 6 -22.50 8.15 -21.16
N GLN A 7 -22.10 8.01 -19.91
CA GLN A 7 -21.27 6.89 -19.44
C GLN A 7 -22.00 5.54 -19.58
N GLY A 8 -23.34 5.54 -19.50
CA GLY A 8 -24.15 4.34 -19.70
C GLY A 8 -24.09 3.85 -21.15
N THR A 9 -24.21 4.79 -22.09
CA THR A 9 -24.16 4.54 -23.54
C THR A 9 -22.76 4.11 -23.96
N LEU A 10 -21.71 4.77 -23.43
CA LEU A 10 -20.33 4.40 -23.67
C LEU A 10 -20.03 2.99 -23.14
N ARG A 11 -20.44 2.69 -21.89
CA ARG A 11 -20.26 1.36 -21.29
C ARG A 11 -20.96 0.28 -22.10
N ALA A 12 -22.21 0.49 -22.51
CA ALA A 12 -22.96 -0.47 -23.32
C ALA A 12 -22.24 -0.77 -24.65
N ARG A 13 -21.68 0.27 -25.28
CA ARG A 13 -20.94 0.11 -26.52
C ARG A 13 -19.64 -0.66 -26.34
N LEU A 14 -18.90 -0.37 -25.27
CA LEU A 14 -17.66 -1.08 -24.94
C LEU A 14 -17.90 -2.57 -24.64
N ILE A 15 -19.02 -2.92 -23.97
CA ILE A 15 -19.43 -4.32 -23.77
C ILE A 15 -19.76 -4.98 -25.11
N GLN A 16 -20.50 -4.30 -25.99
CA GLN A 16 -20.87 -4.81 -27.31
C GLN A 16 -19.65 -5.05 -28.22
N ASP A 17 -18.65 -4.18 -28.12
CA ASP A 17 -17.39 -4.28 -28.87
C ASP A 17 -16.40 -5.28 -28.22
N GLY A 18 -16.85 -6.06 -27.22
CA GLY A 18 -16.08 -7.13 -26.59
C GLY A 18 -14.98 -6.66 -25.64
N GLN A 19 -15.00 -5.40 -25.22
CA GLN A 19 -14.00 -4.87 -24.30
C GLN A 19 -14.24 -5.33 -22.86
N VAL A 20 -13.14 -5.71 -22.19
CA VAL A 20 -13.14 -6.04 -20.76
C VAL A 20 -13.15 -4.73 -19.97
N ILE A 21 -14.33 -4.34 -19.48
CA ILE A 21 -14.51 -3.09 -18.71
C ILE A 21 -14.14 -3.29 -17.23
N GLU A 22 -14.32 -4.51 -16.73
CA GLU A 22 -13.89 -4.91 -15.40
C GLU A 22 -12.87 -6.04 -15.55
N TRP A 23 -11.63 -5.73 -15.19
CA TRP A 23 -10.65 -6.78 -15.00
C TRP A 23 -11.05 -7.54 -13.73
N ALA A 24 -11.42 -8.82 -13.85
CA ALA A 24 -11.50 -9.69 -12.71
C ALA A 24 -10.09 -9.76 -12.10
N THR A 25 -9.82 -8.95 -11.08
CA THR A 25 -8.62 -9.09 -10.27
C THR A 25 -8.57 -10.55 -9.85
N ALA A 26 -7.48 -11.23 -10.22
CA ALA A 26 -7.14 -12.48 -9.56
C ALA A 26 -7.32 -12.26 -8.05
N PRO A 27 -7.90 -13.21 -7.30
CA PRO A 27 -7.98 -13.07 -5.85
C PRO A 27 -6.60 -12.65 -5.36
N LYS A 28 -6.52 -11.55 -4.60
CA LYS A 28 -5.30 -11.13 -3.91
C LYS A 28 -4.76 -12.42 -3.29
N ALA A 29 -3.62 -12.92 -3.77
CA ALA A 29 -3.06 -14.16 -3.25
C ALA A 29 -3.04 -13.99 -1.73
N ALA A 30 -3.77 -14.85 -1.02
CA ALA A 30 -3.83 -14.80 0.43
C ALA A 30 -2.37 -14.86 0.87
N ARG A 31 -1.88 -13.76 1.45
CA ARG A 31 -0.51 -13.69 1.92
C ARG A 31 -0.38 -14.80 2.97
N PRO A 32 0.72 -15.58 2.97
CA PRO A 32 0.91 -16.59 4.01
C PRO A 32 0.65 -15.94 5.36
N GLU A 33 -0.30 -16.50 6.11
CA GLU A 33 -0.75 -15.93 7.37
C GLU A 33 0.47 -15.76 8.28
N THR A 34 0.82 -14.50 8.57
CA THR A 34 1.78 -14.23 9.62
C THR A 34 1.14 -14.73 10.91
N LYS A 35 1.89 -15.51 11.69
CA LYS A 35 1.43 -15.97 13.01
C LYS A 35 2.32 -15.37 14.09
N PRO A 36 2.19 -14.06 14.37
CA PRO A 36 3.01 -13.43 15.40
C PRO A 36 2.69 -14.00 16.78
N ASN A 37 3.68 -13.96 17.67
CA ASN A 37 3.48 -14.40 19.05
C ASN A 37 2.69 -13.37 19.87
N GLY A 38 2.15 -13.79 21.02
CA GLY A 38 1.40 -12.91 21.90
C GLY A 38 0.02 -12.54 21.35
N ILE A 39 -0.52 -11.43 21.82
CA ILE A 39 -1.81 -10.89 21.37
C ILE A 39 -1.54 -9.84 20.31
N VAL A 40 -2.17 -10.00 19.16
CA VAL A 40 -2.11 -9.08 18.03
C VAL A 40 -3.49 -8.51 17.79
N MET A 41 -3.58 -7.20 17.63
CA MET A 41 -4.79 -6.49 17.23
C MET A 41 -4.51 -5.78 15.91
N ASP A 42 -5.35 -6.03 14.91
CA ASP A 42 -5.28 -5.44 13.57
C ASP A 42 -5.84 -4.00 13.57
N ASP A 43 -5.64 -3.24 12.49
CA ASP A 43 -6.18 -1.88 12.39
C ASP A 43 -7.71 -1.83 12.52
N GLY A 44 -8.42 -2.92 12.15
CA GLY A 44 -9.86 -3.05 12.31
C GLY A 44 -10.34 -3.23 13.76
N ASP A 45 -9.46 -3.59 14.70
CA ASP A 45 -9.81 -3.86 16.11
C ASP A 45 -9.74 -2.60 17.00
N GLY A 46 -9.37 -1.44 16.43
CA GLY A 46 -9.22 -0.19 17.16
C GLY A 46 -10.53 0.60 17.34
N ASP A 47 -10.70 1.23 18.50
CA ASP A 47 -11.74 2.23 18.74
C ASP A 47 -11.26 3.60 18.23
N TYR A 48 -11.75 4.05 17.07
CA TYR A 48 -11.31 5.29 16.43
C TYR A 48 -12.12 6.52 16.86
N ARG A 49 -11.42 7.63 17.05
CA ARG A 49 -11.95 8.99 17.12
C ARG A 49 -11.47 9.80 15.91
N GLY A 50 -12.40 10.53 15.29
CA GLY A 50 -12.13 11.28 14.06
C GLY A 50 -12.07 10.37 12.83
N GLU A 51 -11.90 10.98 11.65
CA GLU A 51 -11.87 10.23 10.39
C GLU A 51 -10.48 9.66 10.10
N TRP A 52 -10.40 8.34 9.96
CA TRP A 52 -9.21 7.60 9.55
C TRP A 52 -9.47 6.88 8.23
N LEU A 53 -8.57 7.06 7.27
CA LEU A 53 -8.69 6.48 5.94
C LEU A 53 -7.97 5.14 5.88
N GLU A 54 -8.66 4.13 5.37
CA GLU A 54 -8.08 2.82 5.12
C GLU A 54 -7.29 2.81 3.81
N SER A 55 -6.15 2.12 3.80
CA SER A 55 -5.29 1.98 2.64
C SER A 55 -4.63 0.61 2.58
N SER A 56 -4.43 0.10 1.37
CA SER A 56 -3.58 -1.08 1.11
C SER A 56 -2.54 -0.79 0.03
N ARG A 57 -2.21 0.50 -0.16
CA ARG A 57 -1.27 0.96 -1.20
C ARG A 57 0.14 0.40 -1.00
N MET A 58 0.54 0.29 0.25
CA MET A 58 1.74 -0.44 0.66
C MET A 58 1.32 -1.75 1.32
N PRO A 59 2.17 -2.79 1.32
CA PRO A 59 1.87 -4.00 2.07
C PRO A 59 1.76 -3.70 3.58
N SER A 60 0.62 -4.06 4.19
CA SER A 60 0.46 -4.12 5.65
C SER A 60 1.36 -5.20 6.26
N PHE A 61 1.53 -5.24 7.58
CA PHE A 61 2.20 -6.34 8.28
C PHE A 61 1.22 -7.26 8.98
N ILE A 62 0.08 -6.73 9.39
CA ILE A 62 -1.08 -7.45 9.90
C ILE A 62 -2.22 -7.27 8.87
N GLY A 63 -3.09 -8.27 8.74
CA GLY A 63 -4.29 -8.14 7.91
C GLY A 63 -4.03 -7.79 6.44
N GLY A 64 -4.97 -7.08 5.83
CA GLY A 64 -4.98 -6.73 4.40
C GLY A 64 -4.84 -5.24 4.08
N SER A 65 -4.88 -4.38 5.10
CA SER A 65 -4.88 -2.93 5.02
C SER A 65 -4.27 -2.32 6.29
N TYR A 66 -4.18 -0.99 6.31
CA TYR A 66 -3.81 -0.17 7.45
C TYR A 66 -4.60 1.14 7.38
N ARG A 67 -4.64 1.90 8.48
CA ARG A 67 -5.32 3.21 8.53
C ARG A 67 -4.37 4.37 8.71
N HIS A 68 -4.77 5.54 8.21
CA HIS A 68 -4.01 6.78 8.37
C HIS A 68 -4.90 8.00 8.63
N ASP A 69 -4.33 9.01 9.29
CA ASP A 69 -5.03 10.23 9.71
C ASP A 69 -5.25 11.27 8.58
N ASP A 70 -4.75 10.96 7.39
CA ASP A 70 -4.70 11.85 6.21
C ASP A 70 -3.86 13.13 6.44
N HIS A 71 -3.06 13.17 7.51
CA HIS A 71 -2.35 14.36 7.96
C HIS A 71 -3.26 15.60 8.06
N ARG A 72 -4.46 15.41 8.61
CA ARG A 72 -5.44 16.48 8.83
C ARG A 72 -5.92 16.48 10.26
N GLU A 73 -6.35 17.66 10.71
CA GLU A 73 -6.98 17.84 12.02
C GLU A 73 -6.08 17.33 13.16
N GLN A 74 -4.82 17.75 13.18
CA GLN A 74 -3.86 17.36 14.22
C GLN A 74 -4.42 17.66 15.61
N GLY A 75 -4.46 16.65 16.47
CA GLY A 75 -5.01 16.71 17.82
C GLY A 75 -6.48 16.32 17.94
N ALA A 76 -7.20 16.14 16.83
CA ALA A 76 -8.60 15.73 16.85
C ALA A 76 -8.80 14.22 16.65
N LYS A 77 -7.76 13.49 16.22
CA LYS A 77 -7.84 12.08 15.83
C LYS A 77 -7.03 11.19 16.76
N SER A 78 -7.64 10.09 17.18
CA SER A 78 -6.96 9.06 17.95
C SER A 78 -7.54 7.67 17.66
N VAL A 79 -6.80 6.63 18.02
CA VAL A 79 -7.26 5.25 18.02
C VAL A 79 -6.82 4.56 19.31
N ARG A 80 -7.71 3.78 19.90
CA ARG A 80 -7.44 2.99 21.09
C ARG A 80 -7.53 1.49 20.81
N PHE A 81 -6.50 0.75 21.20
CA PHE A 81 -6.47 -0.71 21.15
C PHE A 81 -6.52 -1.30 22.55
N THR A 82 -7.58 -2.05 22.86
CA THR A 82 -7.85 -2.60 24.19
C THR A 82 -7.81 -4.14 24.16
N PRO A 83 -6.66 -4.78 24.43
CA PRO A 83 -6.57 -6.24 24.45
C PRO A 83 -7.34 -6.84 25.63
N ASP A 84 -7.72 -8.12 25.51
CA ASP A 84 -8.09 -8.95 26.65
C ASP A 84 -6.90 -9.82 27.05
N LEU A 85 -6.13 -9.38 28.04
CA LEU A 85 -4.90 -10.05 28.46
C LEU A 85 -5.22 -11.28 29.33
N PRO A 86 -4.72 -12.49 29.00
CA PRO A 86 -5.10 -13.72 29.69
C PRO A 86 -4.55 -13.81 31.12
N GLU A 87 -3.42 -13.14 31.36
CA GLU A 87 -2.66 -13.20 32.60
C GLU A 87 -2.09 -11.83 32.96
N LEU A 88 -1.99 -11.56 34.26
CA LEU A 88 -1.21 -10.43 34.75
C LEU A 88 0.28 -10.69 34.48
N GLY A 89 1.04 -9.64 34.20
CA GLY A 89 2.48 -9.81 33.99
C GLY A 89 3.14 -8.66 33.24
N LEU A 90 4.41 -8.87 32.89
CA LEU A 90 5.18 -7.93 32.08
C LEU A 90 5.01 -8.27 30.60
N TYR A 91 4.59 -7.29 29.81
CA TYR A 91 4.44 -7.43 28.37
C TYR A 91 5.30 -6.40 27.64
N GLU A 92 5.95 -6.82 26.56
CA GLU A 92 6.52 -5.92 25.57
C GLU A 92 5.41 -5.47 24.62
N VAL A 93 5.19 -4.17 24.54
CA VAL A 93 4.16 -3.55 23.69
C VAL A 93 4.83 -3.00 22.44
N ARG A 94 4.25 -3.28 21.27
CA ARG A 94 4.79 -2.88 19.97
C ARG A 94 3.68 -2.21 19.16
N LEU A 95 4.02 -1.12 18.49
CA LEU A 95 3.18 -0.49 17.49
C LEU A 95 3.58 -0.99 16.11
N ILE A 96 2.62 -1.48 15.34
CA ILE A 96 2.82 -1.94 13.98
C ILE A 96 2.32 -0.86 13.02
N TYR A 97 3.17 -0.51 12.07
CA TYR A 97 2.93 0.56 11.11
C TYR A 97 3.69 0.30 9.82
N VAL A 98 3.25 0.94 8.74
CA VAL A 98 3.94 0.89 7.45
C VAL A 98 4.88 2.09 7.30
N PRO A 99 6.22 1.87 7.30
CA PRO A 99 7.17 2.96 7.26
C PRO A 99 7.32 3.54 5.86
N THR A 100 7.23 4.87 5.76
CA THR A 100 7.54 5.64 4.55
C THR A 100 8.08 7.03 4.90
N ASN A 101 8.61 7.75 3.92
CA ASN A 101 9.28 9.04 4.15
C ASN A 101 8.33 10.20 4.52
N ASN A 102 7.02 10.08 4.26
CA ASN A 102 6.02 11.11 4.59
C ASN A 102 5.32 10.87 5.94
N ARG A 103 5.72 9.84 6.70
CA ARG A 103 5.18 9.58 8.03
C ARG A 103 5.66 10.60 9.05
N ALA A 104 4.92 10.74 10.14
CA ALA A 104 5.34 11.53 11.28
C ALA A 104 6.56 10.90 11.97
N ARG A 105 7.46 11.76 12.46
CA ARG A 105 8.65 11.39 13.25
C ARG A 105 8.37 11.38 14.74
N ASN A 106 7.24 11.97 15.14
CA ASN A 106 6.89 12.26 16.52
C ASN A 106 5.45 11.83 16.84
N VAL A 107 5.02 10.66 16.38
CA VAL A 107 3.66 10.15 16.66
C VAL A 107 3.52 9.94 18.17
N PRO A 108 2.60 10.66 18.85
CA PRO A 108 2.35 10.47 20.27
C PRO A 108 1.58 9.16 20.51
N VAL A 109 2.09 8.35 21.43
CA VAL A 109 1.48 7.11 21.87
C VAL A 109 1.44 7.09 23.40
N ILE A 110 0.29 6.73 23.97
CA ILE A 110 0.12 6.52 25.41
C ILE A 110 -0.16 5.04 25.64
N VAL A 111 0.63 4.41 26.50
CA VAL A 111 0.37 3.06 26.99
C VAL A 111 -0.20 3.16 28.39
N HIS A 112 -1.44 2.72 28.57
CA HIS A 112 -2.11 2.68 29.86
C HIS A 112 -1.79 1.36 30.54
N THR A 113 -1.05 1.41 31.65
CA THR A 113 -0.47 0.24 32.30
C THR A 113 -1.00 0.09 33.73
N ALA A 114 -0.69 -1.03 34.37
CA ALA A 114 -1.01 -1.24 35.79
C ALA A 114 -0.23 -0.28 36.71
N ASP A 115 0.86 0.34 36.23
CA ASP A 115 1.70 1.31 36.95
C ASP A 115 1.45 2.76 36.47
N GLY A 116 0.30 3.01 35.86
CA GLY A 116 -0.10 4.29 35.28
C GLY A 116 0.35 4.47 33.83
N ASP A 117 0.15 5.68 33.33
CA ASP A 117 0.32 5.98 31.91
C ASP A 117 1.81 6.15 31.54
N ARG A 118 2.16 5.76 30.32
CA ARG A 118 3.51 5.90 29.76
C ARG A 118 3.41 6.51 28.37
N GLU A 119 3.99 7.69 28.22
CA GLU A 119 4.05 8.40 26.93
C GLU A 119 5.28 7.99 26.15
N VAL A 120 5.10 7.73 24.85
CA VAL A 120 6.14 7.33 23.91
C VAL A 120 5.95 8.12 22.61
N SER A 121 7.02 8.67 22.08
CA SER A 121 7.03 9.31 20.76
C SER A 121 7.64 8.35 19.73
N VAL A 122 6.91 8.05 18.65
CA VAL A 122 7.33 7.08 17.63
C VAL A 122 7.68 7.76 16.31
N ASN A 123 8.86 7.43 15.78
CA ASN A 123 9.27 7.82 14.44
C ASN A 123 8.83 6.76 13.42
N GLN A 124 7.73 7.01 12.71
CA GLN A 124 7.18 6.07 11.74
C GLN A 124 7.90 6.09 10.37
N ARG A 125 9.00 6.82 10.23
CA ARG A 125 9.88 6.72 9.06
C ARG A 125 10.91 5.61 9.19
N GLU A 126 11.19 5.18 10.42
CA GLU A 126 12.14 4.10 10.68
C GLU A 126 11.54 2.74 10.30
N PRO A 127 12.37 1.76 9.91
CA PRO A 127 11.90 0.39 9.71
C PRO A 127 11.16 -0.12 10.95
N MET A 128 9.94 -0.61 10.76
CA MET A 128 9.11 -1.16 11.85
C MET A 128 9.79 -2.36 12.52
N LEU A 129 10.50 -3.19 11.73
CA LEU A 129 11.29 -4.32 12.23
C LEU A 129 12.74 -3.88 12.52
N ASP A 130 13.27 -4.32 13.66
CA ASP A 130 14.69 -4.34 13.98
C ASP A 130 15.13 -5.79 14.17
N LYS A 131 16.07 -6.27 13.34
CA LYS A 131 16.54 -7.67 13.30
C LYS A 131 15.39 -8.69 13.23
N GLY A 132 14.36 -8.38 12.44
CA GLY A 132 13.19 -9.25 12.24
C GLY A 132 12.14 -9.21 13.37
N VAL A 133 12.29 -8.33 14.37
CA VAL A 133 11.34 -8.17 15.47
C VAL A 133 10.80 -6.74 15.47
N PRO A 134 9.47 -6.50 15.58
CA PRO A 134 8.93 -5.14 15.66
C PRO A 134 9.59 -4.30 16.75
N ARG A 135 9.83 -3.02 16.52
CA ARG A 135 10.34 -2.10 17.55
C ARG A 135 9.36 -2.00 18.72
N ALA A 136 9.89 -2.05 19.93
CA ALA A 136 9.08 -1.94 21.15
C ALA A 136 8.79 -0.47 21.47
N LEU A 137 7.56 -0.19 21.93
CA LEU A 137 7.25 1.03 22.68
C LEU A 137 7.86 0.97 24.09
N GLY A 138 7.96 -0.24 24.63
CA GLY A 138 8.55 -0.51 25.94
C GLY A 138 8.03 -1.82 26.53
N ARG A 139 8.39 -2.06 27.79
CA ARG A 139 7.91 -3.18 28.60
C ARG A 139 7.18 -2.66 29.80
N PHE A 140 5.97 -3.15 30.01
CA PHE A 140 5.06 -2.61 31.01
C PHE A 140 4.30 -3.71 31.72
N ARG A 141 3.96 -3.45 32.99
CA ARG A 141 3.14 -4.35 33.79
C ARG A 141 1.68 -4.14 33.46
N PHE A 142 0.96 -5.23 33.28
CA PHE A 142 -0.48 -5.24 33.04
C PHE A 142 -1.18 -6.18 34.01
N GLU A 143 -2.43 -5.86 34.33
CA GLU A 143 -3.35 -6.78 34.98
C GLU A 143 -3.99 -7.70 33.93
N LYS A 144 -4.53 -8.83 34.39
CA LYS A 144 -5.40 -9.68 33.56
C LYS A 144 -6.65 -8.91 33.14
N GLY A 145 -7.11 -9.12 31.92
CA GLY A 145 -8.33 -8.53 31.37
C GLY A 145 -8.07 -7.31 30.48
N ARG A 146 -9.01 -6.35 30.50
CA ARG A 146 -9.10 -5.23 29.54
C ARG A 146 -8.76 -3.86 30.12
N SER A 147 -8.09 -3.81 31.27
CA SER A 147 -7.77 -2.54 31.94
C SER A 147 -6.62 -1.78 31.28
N GLY A 148 -5.68 -2.48 30.65
CA GLY A 148 -4.59 -1.89 29.89
C GLY A 148 -4.93 -1.71 28.42
N PHE A 149 -4.43 -0.63 27.82
CA PHE A 149 -4.67 -0.32 26.40
C PHE A 149 -3.58 0.61 25.85
N VAL A 150 -3.52 0.72 24.52
CA VAL A 150 -2.65 1.66 23.80
C VAL A 150 -3.52 2.68 23.09
N GLU A 151 -3.22 3.96 23.27
CA GLU A 151 -3.82 5.06 22.51
C GLU A 151 -2.76 5.70 21.60
N VAL A 152 -3.08 5.83 20.31
CA VAL A 152 -2.26 6.55 19.33
C VAL A 152 -3.01 7.82 18.93
N SER A 153 -2.35 8.97 18.95
CA SER A 153 -2.95 10.26 18.60
C SER A 153 -2.20 10.93 17.45
N ASN A 154 -2.85 11.86 16.76
CA ASN A 154 -2.20 12.74 15.79
C ASN A 154 -1.88 14.14 16.33
N ALA A 155 -1.97 14.34 17.65
CA ALA A 155 -1.63 15.60 18.29
C ALA A 155 -0.18 16.02 18.00
N GLY A 156 -0.01 17.17 17.34
CA GLY A 156 1.32 17.72 17.04
C GLY A 156 2.17 16.88 16.06
N ALA A 157 1.58 15.90 15.36
CA ALA A 157 2.29 15.04 14.43
C ALA A 157 2.80 15.83 13.20
N ASP A 158 4.07 15.64 12.85
CA ASP A 158 4.75 16.37 11.76
C ASP A 158 4.71 15.67 10.38
N GLY A 159 3.82 14.68 10.24
CA GLY A 159 3.60 13.89 9.04
C GLY A 159 2.38 12.99 9.20
N TYR A 160 2.16 12.05 8.28
CA TYR A 160 1.04 11.12 8.39
C TYR A 160 1.21 10.21 9.61
N VAL A 161 0.16 10.06 10.41
CA VAL A 161 0.07 9.03 11.45
C VAL A 161 -0.59 7.81 10.84
N VAL A 162 0.09 6.67 10.93
CA VAL A 162 -0.37 5.40 10.36
C VAL A 162 -0.42 4.32 11.42
N VAL A 163 -1.46 3.50 11.39
CA VAL A 163 -1.60 2.35 12.28
C VAL A 163 -2.03 1.14 11.48
N ASP A 164 -1.25 0.08 11.63
CA ASP A 164 -1.51 -1.26 11.08
C ASP A 164 -1.99 -2.21 12.18
N GLY A 165 -1.62 -1.93 13.43
CA GLY A 165 -2.05 -2.70 14.60
C GLY A 165 -1.14 -2.51 15.80
N VAL A 166 -1.43 -3.26 16.86
CA VAL A 166 -0.59 -3.34 18.06
C VAL A 166 -0.35 -4.78 18.46
N GLN A 167 0.76 -5.03 19.14
CA GLN A 167 1.10 -6.35 19.64
C GLN A 167 1.52 -6.28 21.11
N PHE A 168 0.97 -7.18 21.93
CA PHE A 168 1.33 -7.40 23.33
C PHE A 168 1.97 -8.78 23.46
N VAL A 169 3.27 -8.82 23.73
CA VAL A 169 4.03 -10.07 23.84
C VAL A 169 4.48 -10.27 25.29
N PRO A 170 4.16 -11.39 25.95
CA PRO A 170 4.73 -11.71 27.26
C PRO A 170 6.25 -11.55 27.25
N ALA A 171 6.83 -10.92 28.28
CA ALA A 171 8.25 -10.52 28.28
C ALA A 171 9.20 -11.70 28.00
N ALA A 172 8.90 -12.90 28.51
CA ALA A 172 9.69 -14.10 28.25
C ALA A 172 9.73 -14.47 26.76
N LEU A 173 8.60 -14.39 26.04
CA LEU A 173 8.56 -14.64 24.60
C LEU A 173 9.28 -13.52 23.83
N ALA A 174 9.14 -12.28 24.27
CA ALA A 174 9.86 -11.16 23.68
C ALA A 174 11.40 -11.33 23.83
N ASP A 175 11.88 -11.83 24.96
CA ASP A 175 13.31 -12.13 25.16
C ASP A 175 13.81 -13.23 24.23
N GLU A 176 13.02 -14.28 24.00
CA GLU A 176 13.34 -15.32 23.03
C GLU A 176 13.42 -14.76 21.60
N GLU A 177 12.53 -13.84 21.23
CA GLU A 177 12.55 -13.19 19.91
C GLU A 177 13.78 -12.27 19.75
N ARG A 178 14.05 -11.41 20.74
CA ARG A 178 15.20 -10.48 20.72
C ARG A 178 16.54 -11.21 20.74
N SER A 179 16.62 -12.38 21.38
CA SER A 179 17.82 -13.21 21.40
C SER A 179 17.95 -14.13 20.18
N GLY A 180 16.97 -14.13 19.27
CA GLY A 180 16.96 -14.96 18.07
C GLY A 180 16.64 -16.44 18.33
N LYS A 181 16.26 -16.81 19.56
CA LYS A 181 15.82 -18.17 19.90
C LYS A 181 14.45 -18.50 19.33
N ARG A 182 13.64 -17.49 19.04
CA ARG A 182 12.29 -17.60 18.48
C ARG A 182 12.10 -16.60 17.34
N ALA A 183 11.41 -17.01 16.29
CA ALA A 183 10.97 -16.08 15.24
C ALA A 183 9.76 -15.25 15.72
N SER A 184 9.73 -13.96 15.38
CA SER A 184 8.63 -13.05 15.74
C SER A 184 7.31 -13.35 15.03
N GLY A 185 7.36 -14.13 13.95
CA GLY A 185 6.22 -14.43 13.08
C GLY A 185 5.89 -13.32 12.07
N PHE A 186 6.57 -12.17 12.11
CA PHE A 186 6.46 -11.14 11.08
C PHE A 186 7.36 -11.46 9.90
N ALA A 187 6.79 -11.39 8.70
CA ALA A 187 7.58 -11.43 7.47
C ALA A 187 8.43 -10.16 7.38
N ALA A 188 9.68 -10.29 6.93
CA ALA A 188 10.51 -9.15 6.59
C ALA A 188 9.79 -8.27 5.56
N SER A 189 9.90 -6.95 5.71
CA SER A 189 9.34 -5.99 4.78
C SER A 189 9.81 -6.32 3.34
N PRO A 190 8.91 -6.34 2.33
CA PRO A 190 9.31 -6.49 0.92
C PRO A 190 10.27 -5.39 0.40
N GLY A 191 10.56 -4.37 1.22
CA GLY A 191 11.54 -3.33 0.93
C GLY A 191 13.00 -3.79 0.88
N GLU A 192 13.34 -4.96 1.42
CA GLU A 192 14.70 -5.53 1.31
C GLU A 192 14.85 -6.52 0.14
N ALA A 193 13.73 -7.07 -0.38
CA ALA A 193 13.71 -8.00 -1.53
C ALA A 193 13.15 -7.38 -2.83
N GLY A 194 12.90 -6.07 -2.83
CA GLY A 194 12.24 -5.35 -3.94
C GLY A 194 13.07 -5.19 -5.22
N GLY A 195 14.34 -5.61 -5.21
CA GLY A 195 15.18 -5.66 -6.41
C GLY A 195 14.75 -6.74 -7.40
N ASP A 196 14.38 -7.92 -6.90
CA ASP A 196 14.18 -9.09 -7.76
C ASP A 196 12.74 -9.25 -8.25
N LEU A 197 11.73 -8.80 -7.49
CA LEU A 197 10.32 -8.89 -7.94
C LEU A 197 10.04 -7.97 -9.14
N ARG A 198 10.72 -6.81 -9.22
CA ARG A 198 10.66 -5.90 -10.38
C ARG A 198 11.28 -6.54 -11.63
N LYS A 199 12.35 -7.32 -11.46
CA LYS A 199 12.99 -8.09 -12.54
C LYS A 199 12.09 -9.24 -13.03
N ALA A 200 11.41 -9.93 -12.12
CA ALA A 200 10.53 -11.05 -12.45
C ALA A 200 9.27 -10.60 -13.20
N MET A 201 8.65 -9.47 -12.81
CA MET A 201 7.50 -8.90 -13.55
C MET A 201 7.89 -8.35 -14.93
N ALA A 202 9.12 -7.85 -15.11
CA ALA A 202 9.61 -7.41 -16.42
C ALA A 202 9.79 -8.59 -17.40
N ALA A 203 10.04 -9.80 -16.92
CA ALA A 203 10.21 -10.98 -17.76
C ALA A 203 8.88 -11.64 -18.19
N ALA A 204 7.80 -11.49 -17.41
CA ALA A 204 6.51 -12.13 -17.68
C ALA A 204 5.57 -11.31 -18.60
N VAL A 205 5.90 -10.05 -18.91
CA VAL A 205 5.10 -9.16 -19.79
C VAL A 205 5.53 -9.26 -21.26
N ALA A 206 6.29 -10.28 -21.64
CA ALA A 206 6.88 -10.39 -22.98
C ALA A 206 6.07 -11.17 -24.02
N VAL A 207 4.82 -11.59 -23.75
CA VAL A 207 4.01 -12.26 -24.77
C VAL A 207 2.61 -11.67 -24.82
N SER A 208 2.40 -10.75 -25.75
CA SER A 208 1.08 -10.22 -26.08
C SER A 208 0.27 -11.29 -26.84
N PRO A 209 -0.95 -11.64 -26.40
CA PRO A 209 -1.83 -12.56 -27.13
C PRO A 209 -2.42 -11.94 -28.41
N LEU A 210 -2.07 -10.69 -28.74
CA LEU A 210 -2.52 -9.99 -29.94
C LEU A 210 -1.56 -10.12 -31.13
N THR A 211 -0.56 -10.99 -31.07
CA THR A 211 0.35 -11.25 -32.19
C THR A 211 -0.35 -12.18 -33.18
N PRO A 212 -0.80 -11.75 -34.37
CA PRO A 212 -1.21 -12.70 -35.39
C PRO A 212 0.05 -13.38 -35.92
N GLU A 213 0.07 -14.71 -36.03
CA GLU A 213 1.11 -15.38 -36.82
C GLU A 213 0.98 -14.93 -38.29
N GLN A 214 1.91 -14.10 -38.75
CA GLN A 214 2.08 -13.85 -40.18
C GLN A 214 3.24 -14.70 -40.72
N PRO A 215 3.01 -15.54 -41.75
CA PRO A 215 4.08 -16.22 -42.44
C PRO A 215 4.79 -15.20 -43.35
N GLY A 216 5.94 -14.70 -42.89
CA GLY A 216 6.75 -13.77 -43.68
C GLY A 216 7.66 -12.92 -42.81
N ASN A 217 8.87 -13.41 -42.57
CA ASN A 217 9.94 -12.70 -41.89
C ASN A 217 10.31 -11.41 -42.66
N VAL A 218 10.13 -10.24 -42.04
CA VAL A 218 11.04 -9.09 -42.20
C VAL A 218 11.26 -8.48 -40.82
N THR A 219 12.34 -8.92 -40.18
CA THR A 219 12.89 -8.34 -38.97
C THR A 219 13.52 -6.99 -39.31
N ALA A 220 12.72 -5.91 -39.24
CA ALA A 220 13.31 -4.59 -39.04
C ALA A 220 13.67 -4.47 -37.55
N PRO A 221 14.91 -4.10 -37.19
CA PRO A 221 15.26 -3.84 -35.79
C PRO A 221 14.39 -2.70 -35.25
N PRO A 222 14.00 -2.74 -33.96
CA PRO A 222 13.27 -1.66 -33.33
C PRO A 222 14.09 -0.36 -33.46
N SER A 223 13.45 0.69 -33.96
CA SER A 223 14.11 2.00 -34.11
C SER A 223 14.46 2.57 -32.73
N ASP A 224 15.75 2.87 -32.54
CA ASP A 224 16.28 3.60 -31.39
C ASP A 224 16.05 5.12 -31.50
N GLU A 225 15.38 5.59 -32.56
CA GLU A 225 15.06 7.00 -32.69
C GLU A 225 14.14 7.45 -31.54
N PRO A 226 14.38 8.65 -30.97
CA PRO A 226 13.49 9.23 -29.99
C PRO A 226 12.10 9.35 -30.60
N VAL A 227 11.09 8.77 -29.94
CA VAL A 227 9.69 9.08 -30.24
C VAL A 227 9.47 10.52 -29.83
N ALA A 228 9.63 11.45 -30.78
CA ALA A 228 9.25 12.82 -30.58
C ALA A 228 7.74 12.85 -30.36
N LEU A 229 7.30 13.34 -29.20
CA LEU A 229 5.89 13.63 -29.00
C LEU A 229 5.47 14.58 -30.13
N ALA A 230 4.51 14.14 -30.94
CA ALA A 230 3.81 15.07 -31.81
C ALA A 230 3.27 16.18 -30.92
N LYS A 231 3.47 17.44 -31.32
CA LYS A 231 2.98 18.64 -30.65
C LYS A 231 1.57 18.41 -30.09
N ASP A 232 1.29 18.97 -28.91
CA ASP A 232 -0.01 18.87 -28.25
C ASP A 232 -1.15 19.06 -29.27
N ALA A 233 -2.00 18.03 -29.42
CA ALA A 233 -3.11 18.06 -30.36
C ALA A 233 -4.34 18.65 -29.68
N SER A 234 -5.05 19.56 -30.36
CA SER A 234 -6.31 20.08 -29.84
C SER A 234 -7.44 19.03 -29.99
N PRO A 235 -8.53 19.13 -29.21
CA PRO A 235 -9.70 18.26 -29.40
C PRO A 235 -10.24 18.26 -30.84
N ALA A 236 -10.13 19.38 -31.56
CA ALA A 236 -10.54 19.47 -32.96
C ALA A 236 -9.63 18.65 -33.88
N ASP A 237 -8.35 18.53 -33.55
CA ASP A 237 -7.37 17.77 -34.36
C ASP A 237 -7.52 16.26 -34.24
N VAL A 238 -8.18 15.78 -33.18
CA VAL A 238 -8.36 14.35 -32.90
C VAL A 238 -9.78 13.85 -33.19
N THR A 239 -10.77 14.77 -33.26
CA THR A 239 -12.18 14.41 -33.45
C THR A 239 -12.40 13.76 -34.82
N GLY A 240 -13.04 12.59 -34.83
CA GLY A 240 -13.37 11.85 -36.05
C GLY A 240 -12.21 11.06 -36.68
N LYS A 241 -11.02 11.09 -36.08
CA LYS A 241 -9.88 10.27 -36.51
C LYS A 241 -9.94 8.87 -35.91
N ARG A 242 -9.36 7.90 -36.63
CA ARG A 242 -9.22 6.51 -36.16
C ARG A 242 -7.83 6.29 -35.57
N TYR A 243 -7.81 5.63 -34.43
CA TYR A 243 -6.61 5.22 -33.71
C TYR A 243 -6.70 3.73 -33.46
N ASP A 244 -5.56 3.06 -33.49
CA ASP A 244 -5.46 1.63 -33.23
C ASP A 244 -5.36 1.38 -31.72
N LEU A 245 -4.87 2.37 -30.95
CA LEU A 245 -4.89 2.39 -29.48
C LEU A 245 -5.18 3.79 -28.95
N VAL A 246 -6.08 3.90 -27.97
CA VAL A 246 -6.30 5.13 -27.20
C VAL A 246 -5.93 4.87 -25.74
N VAL A 247 -4.96 5.63 -25.22
CA VAL A 247 -4.49 5.53 -23.83
C VAL A 247 -4.99 6.74 -23.06
N VAL A 248 -5.75 6.53 -21.98
CA VAL A 248 -6.25 7.60 -21.12
C VAL A 248 -5.43 7.62 -19.82
N GLY A 249 -4.71 8.72 -19.59
CA GLY A 249 -3.78 8.91 -18.47
C GLY A 249 -2.32 8.84 -18.92
N GLY A 250 -1.66 9.99 -19.02
CA GLY A 250 -0.23 10.16 -19.30
C GLY A 250 0.65 10.15 -18.05
N THR A 251 0.36 9.29 -17.08
CA THR A 251 1.34 8.92 -16.03
C THR A 251 2.35 7.93 -16.60
N ALA A 252 3.38 7.56 -15.83
CA ALA A 252 4.49 6.73 -16.32
C ALA A 252 4.04 5.43 -17.03
N GLY A 253 2.99 4.77 -16.53
CA GLY A 253 2.45 3.55 -17.15
C GLY A 253 1.78 3.80 -18.51
N GLY A 254 0.96 4.85 -18.62
CA GLY A 254 0.26 5.18 -19.86
C GLY A 254 1.19 5.72 -20.94
N VAL A 255 2.19 6.53 -20.56
CA VAL A 255 3.23 6.98 -21.50
C VAL A 255 4.03 5.79 -22.03
N ALA A 256 4.47 4.88 -21.15
CA ALA A 256 5.23 3.70 -21.57
C ALA A 256 4.42 2.79 -22.52
N CYS A 257 3.13 2.58 -22.22
CA CYS A 257 2.21 1.83 -23.08
C CYS A 257 2.06 2.49 -24.46
N ALA A 258 1.81 3.80 -24.50
CA ALA A 258 1.63 4.54 -25.74
C ALA A 258 2.88 4.52 -26.62
N VAL A 259 4.06 4.72 -26.02
CA VAL A 259 5.34 4.67 -26.74
C VAL A 259 5.62 3.28 -27.30
N ARG A 260 5.35 2.22 -26.53
CA ARG A 260 5.54 0.85 -27.01
C ARG A 260 4.62 0.54 -28.20
N ALA A 261 3.33 0.86 -28.08
CA ALA A 261 2.37 0.63 -29.17
C ALA A 261 2.71 1.44 -30.43
N ALA A 262 3.19 2.67 -30.28
CA ALA A 262 3.65 3.48 -31.41
C ALA A 262 4.89 2.86 -32.10
N ARG A 263 5.82 2.31 -31.33
CA ARG A 263 6.98 1.56 -31.86
C ARG A 263 6.59 0.28 -32.60
N ASP A 264 5.48 -0.33 -32.19
CA ASP A 264 4.89 -1.50 -32.86
C ASP A 264 4.02 -1.12 -34.08
N GLY A 265 4.02 0.16 -34.47
CA GLY A 265 3.36 0.66 -35.67
C GLY A 265 1.89 1.06 -35.49
N CYS A 266 1.36 1.03 -34.26
CA CYS A 266 0.00 1.48 -33.98
C CYS A 266 -0.11 3.01 -34.07
N ARG A 267 -1.24 3.52 -34.59
CA ARG A 267 -1.63 4.91 -34.42
C ARG A 267 -2.20 5.09 -33.02
N VAL A 268 -1.45 5.74 -32.15
CA VAL A 268 -1.80 5.90 -30.74
C VAL A 268 -2.30 7.32 -30.45
N LEU A 269 -3.39 7.42 -29.70
CA LEU A 269 -3.82 8.66 -29.06
C LEU A 269 -3.59 8.56 -27.55
N LEU A 270 -2.67 9.35 -27.00
CA LEU A 270 -2.50 9.49 -25.55
C LEU A 270 -3.28 10.72 -25.06
N VAL A 271 -4.21 10.51 -24.14
CA VAL A 271 -5.06 11.55 -23.56
C VAL A 271 -4.63 11.78 -22.11
N GLN A 272 -4.03 12.93 -21.82
CA GLN A 272 -3.71 13.37 -20.46
C GLN A 272 -4.72 14.43 -20.03
N HIS A 273 -5.24 14.34 -18.79
CA HIS A 273 -6.02 15.41 -18.18
C HIS A 273 -5.22 16.05 -17.05
N ASN A 274 -4.38 17.01 -17.42
CA ASN A 274 -3.76 17.92 -16.46
C ASN A 274 -4.39 19.30 -16.68
N ARG A 275 -4.88 19.93 -15.61
CA ARG A 275 -5.00 21.39 -15.57
C ARG A 275 -3.62 22.00 -15.43
#